data_AF-A0A7Y0KPG8-F1
#
_entry.id   AF-A0A7Y0KPG8-F1
#
_cell.length_a   1.000
_cell.length_b   1.000
_cell.length_c   1.000
_cell.angle_alpha   90.00
_cell.angle_beta   90.00
_cell.angle_gamma   90.00
#
_symmetry.space_group_name_H-M   'P 1'
#
loop_
_entity.id
_entity.type
_entity.pdbx_description
1 polymer ?
#
loop_
_entity_poly.entity_id
_entity_poly.type
_entity_poly.pdbx_seq_one_letter_code
_entity_poly.pdbx_strand_id
1 'polypeptide(L)'
;MSELHGQRRRHIANGHGRDWEALAAYTGGNWRDLADFAIRQTLTTPQPGYPAYNAKNDTWTYKAPLQIKDQQGNVRTTFWPIVAVASRDGRIITSFPTRDPK
;
A
#
# COMPACT_ATOMS: atom_id res chain seq x y z
N MET A 1 -7.79 -16.77 12.78
CA MET A 1 -6.95 -16.24 11.68
C MET A 1 -6.33 -14.90 12.08
N SER A 2 -5.42 -14.88 13.07
CA SER A 2 -5.03 -13.62 13.76
C SER A 2 -3.52 -13.30 13.78
N GLU A 3 -2.65 -14.12 13.19
CA GLU A 3 -1.18 -13.89 13.24
C GLU A 3 -0.59 -13.17 12.02
N LEU A 4 -1.34 -13.08 10.91
CA LEU A 4 -0.88 -12.43 9.67
C LEU A 4 -0.84 -10.89 9.74
N HIS A 5 -1.49 -10.28 10.74
CA HIS A 5 -1.58 -8.82 10.87
C HIS A 5 -0.34 -8.17 11.53
N GLY A 6 0.34 -8.87 12.44
CA GLY A 6 1.46 -8.28 13.20
C GLY A 6 2.76 -8.10 12.39
N GLN A 7 3.10 -9.08 11.56
CA GLN A 7 4.34 -9.10 10.76
C GLN A 7 4.29 -8.10 9.59
N ARG A 8 3.15 -7.98 8.89
CA ARG A 8 2.96 -6.99 7.82
C ARG A 8 3.13 -5.55 8.32
N ARG A 9 2.52 -5.24 9.46
CA ARG A 9 2.54 -3.90 10.07
C ARG A 9 3.94 -3.47 10.51
N ARG A 10 4.76 -4.39 11.05
CA ARG A 10 6.15 -4.09 11.47
C ARG A 10 7.05 -3.66 10.31
N HIS A 11 6.90 -4.26 9.14
CA HIS A 11 7.78 -3.98 8.01
C HIS A 11 7.44 -2.64 7.32
N ILE A 12 6.16 -2.28 7.24
CA ILE A 12 5.71 -0.99 6.69
C ILE A 12 6.05 0.15 7.66
N ALA A 13 5.88 -0.08 8.97
CA ALA A 13 6.20 0.89 10.01
C ALA A 13 7.69 1.29 10.02
N ASN A 14 8.60 0.33 9.83
CA ASN A 14 10.04 0.57 9.92
C ASN A 14 10.66 1.26 8.69
N GLY A 15 10.03 1.21 7.51
CA GLY A 15 10.59 1.77 6.27
C GLY A 15 9.80 2.94 5.67
N HIS A 16 8.46 2.88 5.74
CA HIS A 16 7.57 3.78 4.99
C HIS A 16 6.48 4.41 5.87
N GLY A 17 6.55 4.23 7.19
CA GLY A 17 5.57 4.80 8.13
C GLY A 17 5.43 6.32 7.97
N ARG A 18 6.53 7.04 7.71
CA ARG A 18 6.53 8.49 7.46
C ARG A 18 5.80 8.88 6.18
N ASP A 19 5.93 8.09 5.11
CA ASP A 19 5.24 8.33 3.84
C ASP A 19 3.72 8.20 4.03
N TRP A 20 3.30 7.21 4.81
CA TRP A 20 1.89 7.00 5.17
C TRP A 20 1.36 8.03 6.18
N GLU A 21 2.19 8.48 7.13
CA GLU A 21 1.84 9.50 8.11
C GLU A 21 1.56 10.85 7.45
N ALA A 22 2.40 11.24 6.47
CA ALA A 22 2.17 12.44 5.67
C ALA A 22 0.81 12.39 4.93
N LEU A 23 0.36 11.21 4.51
CA LEU A 23 -0.95 11.04 3.88
C LEU A 23 -2.10 11.04 4.87
N ALA A 24 -1.91 10.40 6.02
CA ALA A 24 -2.92 10.31 7.07
C ALA A 24 -3.27 11.69 7.66
N ALA A 25 -2.36 12.66 7.56
CA ALA A 25 -2.61 14.06 7.88
C ALA A 25 -3.79 14.65 7.06
N TYR A 26 -4.00 14.22 5.81
CA TYR A 26 -5.13 14.68 4.99
C TYR A 26 -6.46 14.03 5.38
N THR A 27 -6.43 12.81 5.88
CA THR A 27 -7.64 12.06 6.28
C THR A 27 -8.01 12.30 7.73
N GLY A 28 -7.12 12.91 8.53
CA GLY A 28 -7.26 13.04 9.99
C GLY A 28 -7.30 11.69 10.71
N GLY A 29 -6.77 10.63 10.09
CA GLY A 29 -6.89 9.24 10.54
C GLY A 29 -5.57 8.64 11.00
N ASN A 30 -5.62 7.39 11.49
CA ASN A 30 -4.40 6.65 11.84
C ASN A 30 -3.71 6.16 10.56
N TRP A 31 -2.42 6.48 10.41
CA TRP A 31 -1.64 6.11 9.23
C TRP A 31 -1.55 4.58 9.02
N ARG A 32 -1.61 3.79 10.09
CA ARG A 32 -1.58 2.32 9.99
C ARG A 32 -2.85 1.79 9.36
N ASP A 33 -4.00 2.36 9.72
CA ASP A 33 -5.28 1.95 9.18
C ASP A 33 -5.39 2.35 7.71
N LEU A 34 -4.90 3.55 7.35
CA LEU A 34 -4.81 3.99 5.96
C LEU A 34 -3.90 3.06 5.13
N ALA A 35 -2.73 2.71 5.65
CA ALA A 35 -1.80 1.80 4.97
C ALA A 35 -2.41 0.39 4.80
N ASP A 36 -3.03 -0.16 5.84
CA ASP A 36 -3.68 -1.48 5.78
C ASP A 36 -4.84 -1.49 4.77
N PHE A 37 -5.65 -0.43 4.74
CA PHE A 37 -6.71 -0.25 3.75
C PHE A 37 -6.13 -0.18 2.33
N ALA A 38 -5.13 0.68 2.11
CA ALA A 38 -4.49 0.87 0.82
C ALA A 38 -3.91 -0.43 0.26
N ILE A 39 -3.24 -1.21 1.10
CA ILE A 39 -2.66 -2.52 0.73
C ILE A 39 -3.75 -3.50 0.33
N ARG A 40 -4.81 -3.62 1.14
CA ARG A 40 -5.91 -4.54 0.86
C ARG A 40 -6.59 -4.19 -0.46
N GLN A 41 -6.86 -2.90 -0.69
CA GLN A 41 -7.47 -2.46 -1.94
C GLN A 41 -6.56 -2.79 -3.14
N THR A 42 -5.29 -2.41 -3.06
CA THR A 42 -4.31 -2.63 -4.14
C THR A 42 -4.12 -4.10 -4.50
N LEU A 43 -4.14 -5.00 -3.51
CA LEU A 43 -4.06 -6.45 -3.75
C LEU A 43 -5.36 -7.03 -4.34
N THR A 44 -6.50 -6.41 -4.06
CA THR A 44 -7.82 -6.89 -4.52
C THR A 44 -8.14 -6.40 -5.93
N THR A 45 -7.75 -5.17 -6.26
CA THR A 45 -8.07 -4.54 -7.55
C THR A 45 -6.85 -3.79 -8.10
N PRO A 46 -5.80 -4.51 -8.55
CA PRO A 46 -4.66 -3.86 -9.17
C PRO A 46 -5.06 -3.17 -10.49
N GLN A 47 -4.33 -2.11 -10.84
CA GLN A 47 -4.52 -1.41 -12.11
C GLN A 47 -4.01 -2.26 -13.30
N PRO A 48 -4.45 -1.96 -14.54
CA PRO A 48 -3.97 -2.68 -15.73
C PRO A 48 -2.45 -2.72 -15.83
N GLY A 49 -1.91 -3.87 -16.23
CA GLY A 49 -0.46 -4.12 -16.25
C GLY A 49 0.12 -4.61 -14.91
N TYR A 50 -0.70 -4.73 -13.87
CA TYR A 50 -0.33 -5.28 -12.57
C TYR A 50 -1.25 -6.47 -12.19
N PRO A 51 -0.76 -7.46 -11.41
CA PRO A 51 0.59 -7.52 -10.85
C PRO A 51 1.66 -7.80 -11.90
N ALA A 52 2.82 -7.17 -11.74
CA ALA A 52 3.99 -7.33 -12.60
C ALA A 52 5.07 -8.13 -11.88
N TYR A 53 5.59 -9.17 -12.53
CA TYR A 53 6.67 -9.98 -11.96
C TYR A 53 8.03 -9.28 -12.09
N ASN A 54 8.77 -9.22 -10.99
CA ASN A 54 10.14 -8.73 -10.94
C ASN A 54 11.10 -9.90 -10.69
N ALA A 55 11.68 -10.42 -11.76
CA ALA A 55 12.61 -11.55 -11.72
C ALA A 55 13.89 -11.27 -10.92
N LYS A 56 14.32 -9.99 -10.80
CA LYS A 56 15.53 -9.63 -10.06
C LYS A 56 15.39 -9.90 -8.56
N ASN A 57 14.18 -9.74 -8.03
CA ASN A 57 13.91 -9.83 -6.59
C ASN A 57 12.98 -11.00 -6.22
N ASP A 58 12.52 -11.78 -7.21
CA ASP A 58 11.51 -12.84 -7.04
C ASP A 58 10.23 -12.34 -6.34
N THR A 59 9.72 -11.21 -6.82
CA THR A 59 8.52 -10.57 -6.26
C THR A 59 7.48 -10.21 -7.32
N TRP A 60 6.21 -10.29 -6.96
CA TRP A 60 5.11 -9.65 -7.67
C TRP A 60 4.88 -8.24 -7.11
N THR A 61 4.87 -7.26 -8.01
CA THR A 61 4.52 -5.88 -7.68
C THR A 61 3.05 -5.67 -7.99
N TYR A 62 2.28 -5.15 -7.03
CA TYR A 62 0.91 -4.70 -7.21
C TYR A 62 0.88 -3.19 -7.11
N LYS A 63 0.00 -2.56 -7.90
CA LYS A 63 -0.18 -1.12 -7.92
C LYS A 63 -1.62 -0.79 -8.27
N ALA A 64 -2.21 0.21 -7.63
CA ALA A 64 -3.58 0.64 -7.90
C ALA A 64 -3.76 2.13 -7.57
N PRO A 65 -4.60 2.89 -8.29
CA PRO A 65 -4.96 4.24 -7.89
C PRO A 65 -5.81 4.21 -6.61
N LEU A 66 -5.47 5.08 -5.65
CA LEU A 66 -6.19 5.26 -4.40
C LEU A 66 -6.47 6.74 -4.17
N GLN A 67 -7.76 7.09 -4.16
CA GLN A 67 -8.20 8.43 -3.81
C GLN A 67 -8.13 8.62 -2.29
N ILE A 68 -7.41 9.66 -1.87
CA ILE A 68 -7.36 10.11 -0.49
C ILE A 68 -8.40 11.22 -0.33
N LYS A 69 -9.35 10.99 0.58
CA LYS A 69 -10.46 11.90 0.85
C LYS A 69 -10.32 12.52 2.24
N ASP A 70 -10.74 13.77 2.36
CA ASP A 70 -10.86 14.41 3.68
C ASP A 70 -12.09 13.90 4.45
N GLN A 71 -12.28 14.38 5.68
CA GLN A 71 -13.42 14.04 6.53
C GLN A 71 -14.77 14.46 5.95
N GLN A 72 -14.78 15.42 5.02
CA GLN A 72 -15.98 15.89 4.32
C GLN A 72 -16.24 15.07 3.04
N GLY A 73 -15.40 14.07 2.73
CA GLY A 73 -15.52 13.20 1.56
C GLY A 73 -14.93 13.77 0.27
N ASN A 74 -14.33 14.95 0.30
CA ASN A 74 -13.72 15.57 -0.88
C ASN A 74 -12.40 14.87 -1.21
N VAL A 75 -12.17 14.57 -2.49
CA VAL A 75 -10.89 14.03 -2.94
C VAL A 75 -9.82 15.12 -2.81
N ARG A 76 -8.83 14.88 -1.96
CA ARG A 76 -7.69 15.78 -1.78
C ARG A 76 -6.56 15.45 -2.73
N THR A 77 -6.35 14.17 -3.01
CA THR A 77 -5.25 13.70 -3.86
C THR A 77 -5.46 12.24 -4.24
N THR A 78 -4.72 11.76 -5.25
CA THR A 78 -4.68 10.35 -5.65
C THR A 78 -3.24 9.88 -5.57
N PHE A 79 -3.03 8.73 -4.94
CA PHE A 79 -1.74 8.05 -4.87
C PHE A 79 -1.86 6.66 -5.48
N TRP A 80 -0.72 6.08 -5.80
CA TRP A 80 -0.61 4.70 -6.23
C TRP A 80 0.21 3.92 -5.23
N PRO A 81 -0.40 3.23 -4.26
CA PRO A 81 0.33 2.31 -3.41
C PRO A 81 1.03 1.25 -4.26
N ILE A 82 2.31 1.03 -3.97
CA ILE A 82 3.08 -0.08 -4.51
C ILE A 82 3.17 -1.12 -3.40
N VAL A 83 2.77 -2.36 -3.69
CA VAL A 83 2.86 -3.49 -2.76
C VAL A 83 3.68 -4.59 -3.40
N ALA A 84 4.87 -4.87 -2.86
CA ALA A 84 5.72 -5.96 -3.30
C ALA A 84 5.45 -7.22 -2.48
N VAL A 85 5.16 -8.32 -3.15
CA VAL A 85 4.82 -9.62 -2.56
C VAL A 85 5.83 -10.65 -3.04
N ALA A 86 6.43 -11.41 -2.13
CA ALA A 86 7.33 -12.51 -2.48
C ALA A 86 6.59 -13.59 -3.28
N SER A 87 7.19 -14.04 -4.38
CA SER A 87 6.62 -15.07 -5.24
C SER A 87 6.49 -16.41 -4.52
N ARG A 88 7.53 -16.77 -3.74
CA ARG A 88 7.63 -18.08 -3.07
C ARG A 88 6.53 -18.39 -2.04
N ASP A 89 6.10 -17.40 -1.27
CA ASP A 89 5.27 -17.60 -0.06
C ASP A 89 4.15 -16.56 0.12
N GLY A 90 3.99 -15.64 -0.83
CA GLY A 90 2.94 -14.61 -0.76
C GLY A 90 3.13 -13.58 0.36
N ARG A 91 4.31 -13.53 0.99
CA ARG A 91 4.60 -12.56 2.05
C ARG A 91 4.79 -11.17 1.46
N ILE A 92 4.14 -10.16 2.05
CA ILE A 92 4.43 -8.76 1.71
C ILE A 92 5.86 -8.44 2.16
N ILE A 93 6.66 -7.97 1.20
CA ILE A 93 8.03 -7.50 1.41
C ILE A 93 8.03 -6.02 1.78
N THR A 94 7.33 -5.19 1.02
CA THR A 94 7.21 -3.75 1.29
C THR A 94 5.92 -3.18 0.75
N SER A 95 5.50 -2.04 1.31
CA SER A 95 4.42 -1.23 0.77
C SER A 95 4.65 0.26 1.03
N PHE A 96 4.50 1.08 0.00
CA PHE A 96 4.65 2.52 0.09
C PHE A 96 3.77 3.26 -0.94
N PRO A 97 3.35 4.49 -0.64
CA PRO A 97 2.60 5.30 -1.58
C PRO A 97 3.54 6.00 -2.57
N THR A 98 3.17 6.08 -3.84
CA THR A 98 3.83 6.96 -4.82
C THR A 98 2.82 7.86 -5.53
N ARG A 99 3.29 8.98 -6.09
CA ARG A 99 2.50 9.85 -6.99
C ARG A 99 2.65 9.46 -8.46
N ASP A 100 3.51 8.50 -8.77
CA ASP A 100 3.70 8.02 -10.13
C ASP A 100 2.55 7.08 -10.53
N PRO A 101 1.77 7.38 -11.57
CA PRO A 101 0.72 6.48 -12.06
C PRO A 101 1.25 5.25 -12.80
N LYS A 102 2.51 5.24 -13.27
CA LYS A 102 3.08 4.19 -14.15
C LYS A 102 3.71 3.07 -13.35
#